data_AF-A0A7R9ITY6-F1
#
_entry.id   AF-A0A7R9ITY6-F1
#
_cell.length_a   1.000
_cell.length_b   1.000
_cell.length_c   1.000
_cell.angle_alpha   90.00
_cell.angle_beta   90.00
_cell.angle_gamma   90.00
#
_symmetry.space_group_name_H-M   'P 1'
#
loop_
_entity.id
_entity.type
_entity.pdbx_description
1 polymer ?
#
loop_
_entity_poly.entity_id
_entity_poly.type
_entity_poly.pdbx_seq_one_letter_code
_entity_poly.pdbx_strand_id
1 'polypeptide(L)'
;MHVMIAKWAPPQERSVISSVIYAGMALGTVISMLMTGAISAALGWEAVFYIMGALSLIWCALWVWLITDSPETHPFISDKEKEHISSHLGHTAHDKALKVPWVKILTSLPFWGILVAHICSNSGWYMMLIELPTYMNQILKFSIAK
;
A
#
# COMPACT_ATOMS: atom_id res chain seq x y z
N MET A 1 6.48 -0.63 2.99
CA MET A 1 5.84 0.70 3.18
C MET A 1 5.59 1.04 4.64
N HIS A 2 4.78 0.32 5.42
CA HIS A 2 4.44 0.73 6.81
C HIS A 2 5.63 0.96 7.75
N VAL A 3 6.66 0.10 7.69
CA VAL A 3 7.90 0.24 8.47
C VAL A 3 8.72 1.45 8.01
N MET A 4 8.78 1.69 6.70
CA MET A 4 9.49 2.83 6.13
C MET A 4 8.78 4.14 6.50
N ILE A 5 7.47 4.23 6.35
CA ILE A 5 6.66 5.37 6.80
C ILE A 5 6.83 5.59 8.31
N ALA A 6 7.02 4.52 9.11
CA ALA A 6 7.31 4.65 10.54
C ALA A 6 8.59 5.44 10.84
N LYS A 7 9.61 5.27 9.98
CA LYS A 7 10.92 5.90 10.12
C LYS A 7 11.02 7.26 9.45
N TRP A 8 10.19 7.50 8.43
CA TRP A 8 10.25 8.69 7.58
C TRP A 8 9.18 9.74 7.91
N ALA A 9 8.05 9.36 8.49
CA ALA A 9 6.94 10.26 8.76
C ALA A 9 6.75 10.52 10.27
N PRO A 10 6.73 11.78 10.72
CA PRO A 10 6.26 12.14 12.05
C PRO A 10 4.85 11.58 12.33
N PRO A 11 4.51 11.24 13.58
CA PRO A 11 3.21 10.66 13.93
C PRO A 11 2.00 11.46 13.43
N GLN A 12 2.12 12.79 13.38
CA GLN A 12 1.07 13.72 12.96
C GLN A 12 0.80 13.64 11.45
N GLU A 13 1.83 13.42 10.64
CA GLU A 13 1.74 13.42 9.17
C GLU A 13 1.49 12.01 8.60
N ARG A 14 1.71 10.99 9.43
CA ARG A 14 1.64 9.58 9.04
C ARG A 14 0.31 9.17 8.40
N SER A 15 -0.80 9.69 8.92
CA SER A 15 -2.15 9.40 8.41
C SER A 15 -2.37 9.98 7.01
N VAL A 16 -1.85 11.19 6.76
CA VAL A 16 -1.95 11.87 5.46
C VAL A 16 -1.12 11.12 4.42
N ILE A 17 0.14 10.81 4.74
CA ILE A 17 1.03 10.05 3.83
C ILE A 17 0.44 8.68 3.51
N SER A 18 -0.10 7.98 4.53
CA SER A 18 -0.75 6.68 4.31
C SER A 18 -1.97 6.82 3.39
N SER A 19 -2.82 7.83 3.62
CA SER A 19 -4.00 8.09 2.78
C SER A 19 -3.62 8.36 1.32
N VAL A 20 -2.57 9.13 1.07
CA VAL A 20 -2.07 9.39 -0.29
C VAL A 20 -1.57 8.11 -0.97
N ILE A 21 -0.85 7.26 -0.24
CA ILE A 21 -0.37 5.97 -0.77
C ILE A 21 -1.55 5.05 -1.13
N TYR A 22 -2.56 4.96 -0.26
CA TYR A 22 -3.75 4.16 -0.54
C TYR A 22 -4.58 4.71 -1.70
N ALA A 23 -4.69 6.04 -1.84
CA ALA A 23 -5.33 6.67 -2.99
C ALA A 23 -4.59 6.33 -4.30
N GLY A 24 -3.25 6.35 -4.27
CA GLY A 24 -2.40 5.96 -5.40
C GLY A 24 -2.65 4.52 -5.87
N MET A 25 -2.90 3.58 -4.94
CA MET A 25 -3.24 2.20 -5.28
C MET A 25 -4.54 2.09 -6.09
N ALA A 26 -5.59 2.81 -5.67
CA ALA A 26 -6.87 2.81 -6.37
C ALA A 26 -6.74 3.44 -7.77
N LEU A 27 -6.08 4.60 -7.85
CA LEU A 27 -5.82 5.28 -9.13
C LEU A 27 -4.98 4.43 -10.09
N GLY A 28 -3.92 3.80 -9.58
CA GLY A 28 -3.08 2.90 -10.38
C GLY A 28 -3.86 1.72 -10.95
N THR A 29 -4.80 1.16 -10.19
CA THR A 29 -5.67 0.08 -10.66
C THR A 29 -6.54 0.53 -11.82
N VAL A 30 -7.20 1.69 -11.69
CA VAL A 30 -8.06 2.25 -12.76
C VAL A 30 -7.26 2.54 -14.03
N ILE A 31 -6.10 3.19 -13.89
CA ILE A 31 -5.23 3.50 -15.03
C ILE A 31 -4.73 2.21 -15.69
N SER A 32 -4.32 1.22 -14.90
CA SER A 32 -3.83 -0.06 -15.43
C SER A 32 -4.92 -0.82 -16.19
N MET A 33 -6.16 -0.85 -15.69
CA MET A 33 -7.29 -1.47 -16.40
C MET A 33 -7.57 -0.77 -17.74
N LEU A 34 -7.60 0.56 -17.77
CA LEU A 34 -7.82 1.34 -18.99
C LEU A 34 -6.69 1.12 -20.01
N MET A 35 -5.44 1.17 -19.56
CA MET A 35 -4.27 0.94 -20.42
C MET A 35 -4.23 -0.50 -20.95
N THR A 36 -4.57 -1.48 -20.13
CA THR A 36 -4.62 -2.89 -20.54
C THR A 36 -5.61 -3.10 -21.67
N GLY A 37 -6.81 -2.52 -21.56
CA GLY A 37 -7.81 -2.57 -22.64
C GLY A 37 -7.33 -1.93 -23.94
N ALA A 38 -6.74 -0.72 -23.84
CA ALA A 38 -6.23 0.00 -25.01
C ALA A 38 -5.05 -0.73 -25.69
N ILE A 39 -4.09 -1.23 -24.91
CA ILE A 39 -2.93 -1.97 -25.42
C ILE A 39 -3.36 -3.30 -26.03
N SER A 40 -4.26 -4.03 -25.36
CA SER A 40 -4.73 -5.32 -25.86
C SER A 40 -5.46 -5.19 -27.19
N ALA A 41 -6.22 -4.09 -27.39
CA ALA A 41 -6.93 -3.84 -28.65
C ALA A 41 -5.99 -3.45 -29.80
N ALA A 42 -4.89 -2.74 -29.52
CA ALA A 42 -3.97 -2.23 -30.55
C ALA A 42 -2.83 -3.20 -30.90
N LEU A 43 -2.26 -3.88 -29.90
CA LEU A 43 -1.01 -4.64 -30.00
C LEU A 43 -1.15 -6.10 -29.58
N GLY A 44 -2.36 -6.54 -29.22
CA GLY A 44 -2.63 -7.87 -28.69
C GLY A 44 -2.40 -7.98 -27.18
N TRP A 45 -2.95 -9.04 -26.59
CA TRP A 45 -2.94 -9.26 -25.15
C TRP A 45 -1.54 -9.49 -24.58
N GLU A 46 -0.62 -10.04 -25.38
CA GLU A 46 0.76 -10.35 -25.00
C GLU A 46 1.55 -9.06 -24.73
N ALA A 47 1.30 -8.01 -25.52
CA ALA A 47 1.96 -6.71 -25.40
C ALA A 47 1.71 -6.03 -24.04
N VAL A 48 0.56 -6.30 -23.41
CA VAL A 48 0.22 -5.79 -22.08
C VAL A 48 1.26 -6.24 -21.06
N PHE A 49 1.65 -7.52 -21.09
CA PHE A 49 2.63 -8.08 -20.16
C PHE A 49 4.00 -7.46 -20.34
N TYR A 50 4.44 -7.27 -21.59
CA TYR A 50 5.74 -6.66 -21.88
C TYR A 50 5.79 -5.19 -21.45
N ILE A 51 4.76 -4.40 -21.78
CA ILE A 51 4.74 -2.95 -21.49
C ILE A 51 4.59 -2.70 -19.99
N MET A 52 3.61 -3.34 -19.34
CA MET A 52 3.39 -3.17 -17.90
C MET A 52 4.57 -3.75 -17.09
N GLY A 53 5.13 -4.88 -17.54
CA GLY A 53 6.32 -5.46 -16.95
C GLY A 53 7.52 -4.52 -17.04
N ALA A 54 7.81 -3.98 -18.23
CA ALA A 54 8.91 -3.04 -18.42
C ALA A 54 8.73 -1.76 -17.57
N LEU A 55 7.53 -1.20 -17.52
CA LEU A 55 7.22 -0.04 -16.68
C LEU A 55 7.46 -0.34 -15.19
N SER A 56 7.09 -1.53 -14.73
CA SER A 56 7.32 -1.95 -13.34
C SER A 56 8.82 -2.10 -13.02
N LEU A 57 9.63 -2.57 -13.97
CA LEU A 57 11.08 -2.69 -13.81
C LEU A 57 11.75 -1.31 -13.76
N ILE A 58 11.34 -0.38 -14.63
CA ILE A 58 11.82 1.01 -14.61
C ILE A 58 11.48 1.65 -13.27
N TRP A 59 10.25 1.50 -12.80
CA TRP A 59 9.83 2.03 -11.51
C TRP A 59 10.62 1.41 -10.35
N CYS A 60 10.87 0.10 -10.38
CA CYS A 60 11.69 -0.59 -9.38
C CYS A 60 13.13 -0.06 -9.36
N ALA A 61 13.74 0.14 -10.52
CA ALA A 61 15.09 0.71 -10.62
C ALA A 61 15.15 2.15 -10.06
N LEU A 62 14.16 2.99 -10.38
CA LEU A 62 14.03 4.33 -9.82
C LEU A 62 13.85 4.28 -8.29
N TRP A 63 13.03 3.36 -7.80
CA TRP A 63 12.79 3.19 -6.37
C TRP A 63 14.07 2.81 -5.61
N VAL A 64 14.83 1.83 -6.12
CA VAL A 64 16.11 1.40 -5.51
C VAL A 64 17.15 2.53 -5.50
N TRP A 65 17.13 3.40 -6.51
CA TRP A 65 18.08 4.51 -6.59
C TRP A 65 17.69 5.71 -5.73
N LEU A 66 16.39 6.02 -5.65
CA LEU A 66 15.89 7.23 -5.00
C LEU A 66 15.60 7.06 -3.51
N ILE A 67 15.27 5.85 -3.05
CA ILE A 67 14.70 5.65 -1.70
C ILE A 67 15.63 4.81 -0.84
N THR A 68 15.88 5.29 0.37
CA THR A 68 16.70 4.59 1.37
C THR A 68 15.90 4.26 2.63
N ASP A 69 16.30 3.20 3.32
CA ASP A 69 15.56 2.66 4.47
C ASP A 69 15.56 3.59 5.70
N SER A 70 16.55 4.47 5.80
CA SER A 70 16.71 5.40 6.92
C SER A 70 17.00 6.82 6.43
N PRO A 71 16.34 7.84 7.00
CA PRO A 71 16.58 9.24 6.63
C PRO A 71 18.03 9.68 6.90
N GLU A 72 18.72 9.03 7.82
CA GLU A 72 20.13 9.31 8.14
C GLU A 72 21.12 8.93 7.04
N THR A 73 20.78 7.91 6.26
CA THR A 73 21.61 7.37 5.16
C THR A 73 21.24 7.96 3.81
N HIS A 74 20.24 8.84 3.75
CA HIS A 74 19.72 9.37 2.50
C HIS A 74 20.60 10.52 1.98
N PRO A 75 21.18 10.42 0.77
CA PRO A 75 22.11 11.42 0.26
C PRO A 75 21.45 12.75 -0.16
N PHE A 76 20.13 12.76 -0.41
CA PHE A 76 19.40 13.94 -0.90
C PHE A 76 18.51 14.62 0.17
N ILE A 77 18.63 14.25 1.45
CA ILE A 77 17.81 14.85 2.50
C ILE A 77 18.39 16.21 2.92
N SER A 78 17.52 17.19 3.17
CA SER A 78 17.94 18.48 3.72
C SER A 78 18.21 18.38 5.22
N ASP A 79 19.22 19.09 5.73
CA ASP A 79 19.54 19.11 7.16
C ASP A 79 18.34 19.54 8.02
N LYS A 80 17.52 20.48 7.53
CA LYS A 80 16.29 20.94 8.19
C LYS A 80 15.24 19.83 8.32
N GLU A 81 15.07 19.03 7.27
CA GLU A 81 14.12 17.93 7.24
C GLU A 81 14.59 16.79 8.14
N LYS A 82 15.89 16.50 8.13
CA LYS A 82 16.51 15.51 9.01
C LYS A 82 16.32 15.87 10.49
N GLU A 83 16.53 17.14 10.86
CA GLU A 83 16.30 17.63 12.22
C GLU A 83 14.81 17.57 12.60
N HIS A 84 13.92 17.91 11.67
CA HIS A 84 12.48 17.83 11.89
C HIS A 84 12.01 16.38 12.17
N ILE A 85 12.44 15.42 11.34
CA ILE A 85 12.11 14.00 11.52
C ILE A 85 12.70 13.47 12.83
N SER A 86 13.98 13.74 13.11
CA SER A 86 14.66 13.23 14.32
C SER A 86 14.06 13.78 15.63
N SER A 87 13.68 15.06 15.65
CA SER A 87 13.06 15.69 16.82
C SER A 87 11.64 15.18 17.11
N HIS A 88 10.88 14.81 16.08
CA HIS A 88 9.48 14.39 16.22
C HIS A 88 9.28 12.87 16.32
N LEU A 89 10.23 12.07 15.83
CA LEU A 89 10.18 10.61 16.03
C LEU A 89 10.52 10.20 17.47
N GLY A 90 11.10 11.12 18.26
CA GLY A 90 11.75 10.82 19.52
C GLY A 90 13.01 9.98 19.28
N HIS A 91 14.02 10.10 20.14
CA HIS A 91 15.16 9.18 20.11
C HIS A 91 14.65 7.76 20.39
N THR A 92 14.23 7.05 19.35
CA THR A 92 14.16 5.60 19.33
C THR A 92 15.60 5.15 19.26
N ALA A 93 16.24 5.16 20.43
CA ALA A 93 17.60 4.72 20.63
C ALA A 93 17.84 3.45 19.82
N HIS A 94 18.85 3.54 18.95
CA HIS A 94 19.49 2.39 18.35
C HIS A 94 19.71 1.27 19.39
N ASP A 95 19.54 0.04 18.91
CA ASP A 95 20.27 -1.14 19.38
C ASP A 95 19.81 -1.98 20.57
N LYS A 96 18.50 -2.21 20.75
CA LYS A 96 18.07 -3.54 21.25
C LYS A 96 16.91 -4.06 20.43
N ALA A 97 17.14 -5.19 19.74
CA ALA A 97 16.09 -6.06 19.26
C ALA A 97 15.29 -6.55 20.48
N LEU A 98 14.32 -5.74 20.92
CA LEU A 98 13.41 -6.11 21.99
C LEU A 98 12.68 -7.37 21.52
N LYS A 99 12.80 -8.45 22.29
CA LYS A 99 12.05 -9.68 22.02
C LYS A 99 10.57 -9.32 21.97
N VAL A 100 9.96 -9.46 20.80
CA VAL A 100 8.53 -9.25 20.61
C VAL A 100 7.78 -10.19 21.57
N PRO A 101 6.96 -9.68 22.50
CA PRO A 101 6.30 -10.51 23.50
C PRO A 101 5.06 -11.17 22.91
N TRP A 102 5.24 -12.14 22.02
CA TRP A 102 4.19 -12.85 21.27
C TRP A 102 3.05 -13.35 22.15
N VAL A 103 3.38 -13.97 23.29
CA VAL A 103 2.37 -14.48 24.23
C VAL A 103 1.50 -13.34 24.76
N LYS A 104 2.11 -12.22 25.20
CA LYS A 104 1.35 -11.08 25.73
C LYS A 104 0.45 -10.43 24.68
N ILE A 105 0.89 -10.40 23.42
CA ILE A 105 0.07 -9.90 22.30
C ILE A 105 -1.15 -10.82 22.10
N LEU A 106 -0.93 -12.13 22.02
CA LEU A 106 -1.99 -13.13 21.82
C LEU A 106 -2.92 -13.26 23.02
N THR A 107 -2.50 -12.92 24.23
CA THR A 107 -3.38 -12.91 25.42
C THR A 107 -4.10 -11.57 25.61
N SER A 108 -3.80 -10.55 24.81
CA SER A 108 -4.40 -9.22 24.98
C SER A 108 -5.80 -9.14 24.35
N LEU A 109 -6.79 -8.69 25.13
CA LEU A 109 -8.17 -8.51 24.66
C LEU A 109 -8.29 -7.48 23.51
N PRO A 110 -7.59 -6.32 23.54
CA PRO A 110 -7.65 -5.36 22.44
C PRO A 110 -7.16 -5.93 21.11
N PHE A 111 -6.15 -6.79 21.12
CA PHE A 111 -5.66 -7.45 19.91
C PHE A 111 -6.76 -8.30 19.25
N TRP A 112 -7.47 -9.13 20.02
CA TRP A 112 -8.57 -9.91 19.50
C TRP A 112 -9.74 -9.05 19.00
N GLY A 113 -10.04 -7.95 19.68
CA GLY A 113 -11.06 -6.99 19.22
C GLY A 113 -10.72 -6.41 17.85
N ILE A 114 -9.47 -5.97 17.66
CA ILE A 114 -9.00 -5.45 16.37
C ILE A 114 -8.97 -6.56 15.32
N LEU A 115 -8.53 -7.77 15.67
CA LEU A 115 -8.47 -8.90 14.75
C LEU A 115 -9.86 -9.27 14.21
N VAL A 116 -10.84 -9.41 15.10
CA VAL A 116 -12.23 -9.73 14.71
C VAL A 116 -12.82 -8.61 13.86
N ALA A 117 -12.62 -7.34 14.26
CA ALA A 117 -13.06 -6.20 13.47
C ALA A 117 -12.45 -6.20 12.06
N HIS A 118 -11.16 -6.51 11.95
CA HIS A 118 -10.45 -6.58 10.67
C HIS A 118 -10.94 -7.75 9.80
N ILE A 119 -11.15 -8.93 10.39
CA ILE A 119 -11.73 -10.09 9.70
C ILE A 119 -13.13 -9.77 9.17
N CYS A 120 -13.99 -9.16 10.00
CA CYS A 120 -15.33 -8.76 9.61
C CYS A 120 -15.30 -7.75 8.46
N SER A 121 -14.49 -6.70 8.58
CA SER A 121 -14.32 -5.69 7.54
C SER A 121 -13.82 -6.29 6.22
N ASN A 122 -12.82 -7.16 6.28
CA ASN A 122 -12.26 -7.79 5.09
C ASN A 122 -13.25 -8.76 4.44
N SER A 123 -13.96 -9.56 5.25
CA SER A 123 -14.99 -10.48 4.76
C SER A 123 -16.15 -9.73 4.11
N GLY A 124 -16.61 -8.63 4.71
CA GLY A 124 -17.65 -7.77 4.14
C GLY A 124 -17.22 -7.13 2.82
N TRP A 125 -15.97 -6.67 2.73
CA TRP A 125 -15.41 -6.14 1.48
C TRP A 125 -15.37 -7.20 0.38
N TYR A 126 -14.83 -8.39 0.65
CA TYR A 126 -14.78 -9.48 -0.34
C TYR A 126 -16.17 -9.97 -0.75
N MET A 127 -17.11 -10.07 0.20
CA MET A 127 -18.49 -10.42 -0.07
C MET A 127 -19.11 -9.44 -1.08
N MET A 128 -18.96 -8.13 -0.85
CA MET A 128 -19.42 -7.13 -1.82
C MET A 128 -18.71 -7.30 -3.16
N LEU A 129 -17.40 -7.50 -3.17
CA LEU A 129 -16.63 -7.60 -4.42
C LEU A 129 -17.05 -8.80 -5.29
N ILE A 130 -17.40 -9.93 -4.67
CA ILE A 130 -17.79 -11.17 -5.36
C ILE A 130 -19.29 -11.20 -5.70
N GLU A 131 -20.15 -10.82 -4.75
CA GLU A 131 -21.60 -10.93 -4.93
C GLU A 131 -22.19 -9.77 -5.74
N LEU A 132 -21.53 -8.60 -5.77
CA LEU A 132 -22.01 -7.46 -6.57
C LEU A 132 -22.14 -7.79 -8.07
N PRO A 133 -21.13 -8.35 -8.76
CA PRO A 133 -21.29 -8.73 -10.17
C PRO A 133 -22.33 -9.83 -10.37
N THR A 134 -22.43 -10.80 -9.44
CA THR A 134 -23.44 -11.88 -9.48
C THR A 134 -24.86 -11.32 -9.35
N TYR A 135 -25.09 -10.42 -8.38
CA TYR A 135 -26.37 -9.76 -8.14
C TYR A 135 -26.80 -8.91 -9.33
N MET A 136 -25.88 -8.12 -9.90
CA MET A 136 -26.15 -7.28 -11.07
C MET A 136 -26.56 -8.11 -12.31
N ASN A 137 -25.90 -9.26 -12.52
CA ASN A 137 -26.18 -10.13 -13.64
C ASN A 137 -27.48 -10.95 -13.44
N GLN A 138 -27.64 -11.60 -12.28
CA GLN A 138 -28.73 -12.56 -12.05
C GLN A 138 -30.06 -11.89 -11.69
N ILE A 139 -30.04 -10.83 -10.87
CA ILE A 139 -31.27 -10.23 -10.33
C ILE A 139 -31.65 -8.99 -11.14
N LEU A 140 -30.69 -8.08 -11.38
CA LEU A 140 -30.95 -6.87 -12.17
C LEU A 140 -31.00 -7.14 -13.69
N LYS A 141 -30.60 -8.33 -14.15
CA LYS A 141 -30.49 -8.69 -15.58
C LYS A 141 -29.67 -7.68 -16.40
N PHE A 142 -28.69 -7.03 -15.76
CA PHE A 142 -27.84 -6.05 -16.41
C PHE A 142 -26.60 -6.77 -16.98
N SER A 143 -26.47 -6.79 -18.31
CA SER A 143 -25.31 -7.41 -18.98
C SER A 143 -24.07 -6.55 -18.76
N ILE A 144 -23.18 -6.99 -17.88
CA ILE A 144 -21.88 -6.34 -17.63
C ILE A 144 -20.88 -6.60 -18.79
N ALA A 145 -21.16 -7.58 -19.65
CA ALA A 145 -20.38 -7.81 -20.86
C ALA A 145 -21.01 -7.04 -22.04
N LYS A 146 -20.36 -5.97 -22.46
CA LYS A 146 -20.38 -5.50 -23.85
C LYS A 146 -19.00 -4.97 -24.22
#